data_AF-A0A7S2GXE1-F1
#
_entry.id   AF-A0A7S2GXE1-F1
#
_cell.length_a   1.000
_cell.length_b   1.000
_cell.length_c   1.000
_cell.angle_alpha   90.00
_cell.angle_beta   90.00
_cell.angle_gamma   90.00
#
_symmetry.space_group_name_H-M   'P 1'
#
loop_
_entity.id
_entity.type
_entity.pdbx_description
1 polymer ?
#
loop_
_entity_poly.entity_id
_entity_poly.type
_entity_poly.pdbx_seq_one_letter_code
_entity_poly.pdbx_strand_id
1 'polypeptide(L)'
;KTINLTMLRLLFSLAFLCGSVLSTSYVCTPDLAQGVYADMHDGDEKTISYTEETNLLTITSTNTTQTWVVEAEVDTDSCSAMIDFDVEGKPNPPPVSLQMIITSTEQATGSSGYWMVFKDPSGTLADADFPLNVWVPDTTAR
;
A
#
# COMPACT_ATOMS: atom_id res chain seq x y z
N LYS A 1 9.94 -66.60 33.53
CA LYS A 1 9.07 -65.41 33.33
C LYS A 1 9.90 -64.41 32.53
N THR A 2 9.72 -64.41 31.22
CA THR A 2 10.63 -63.81 30.24
C THR A 2 10.22 -62.36 30.02
N ILE A 3 11.11 -61.42 30.35
CA ILE A 3 10.89 -59.99 30.12
C ILE A 3 11.05 -59.73 28.61
N ASN A 4 9.98 -59.24 27.98
CA ASN A 4 9.90 -59.03 26.55
C ASN A 4 10.66 -57.74 26.17
N LEU A 5 11.77 -57.90 25.45
CA LEU A 5 12.75 -56.84 25.11
C LEU A 5 12.28 -55.91 23.97
N THR A 6 10.97 -55.76 23.76
CA THR A 6 10.37 -54.85 22.77
C THR A 6 10.05 -53.46 23.35
N MET A 7 10.23 -53.27 24.66
CA MET A 7 9.95 -52.02 25.36
C MET A 7 11.22 -51.20 25.69
N LEU A 8 12.19 -51.15 24.76
CA LEU A 8 13.40 -50.32 24.93
C LEU A 8 13.85 -49.58 23.65
N ARG A 9 12.99 -49.49 22.61
CA ARG A 9 13.29 -48.73 21.38
C ARG A 9 12.15 -47.81 20.95
N LEU A 10 11.44 -47.22 21.90
CA LEU A 10 10.47 -46.17 21.62
C LEU A 10 10.59 -45.00 22.63
N LEU A 11 11.83 -44.60 22.93
CA LEU A 11 12.13 -43.47 23.81
C LEU A 11 12.90 -42.33 23.14
N PHE A 12 13.04 -42.33 21.81
CA PHE A 12 13.76 -41.26 21.09
C PHE A 12 13.17 -41.05 19.69
N SER A 13 12.00 -40.42 19.57
CA SER A 13 11.49 -39.85 18.30
C SER A 13 10.28 -38.92 18.54
N LEU A 14 10.41 -37.94 19.43
CA LEU A 14 9.56 -36.75 19.38
C LEU A 14 10.47 -35.52 19.24
N ALA A 15 11.28 -35.55 18.18
CA ALA A 15 12.00 -34.37 17.72
C ALA A 15 10.96 -33.40 17.15
N PHE A 16 10.56 -32.44 17.99
CA PHE A 16 10.44 -31.03 17.67
C PHE A 16 10.19 -30.70 16.18
N LEU A 17 8.99 -31.01 15.65
CA LEU A 17 8.46 -30.27 14.50
C LEU A 17 7.76 -29.01 15.04
N CYS A 18 8.54 -28.08 15.58
CA CYS A 18 8.13 -26.69 15.58
C CYS A 18 8.44 -26.17 14.17
N GLY A 19 7.55 -26.45 13.22
CA GLY A 19 7.58 -25.79 11.92
C GLY A 19 7.32 -24.32 12.16
N SER A 20 8.37 -23.53 12.35
CA SER A 20 8.28 -22.08 12.33
C SER A 20 7.70 -21.69 10.98
N VAL A 21 6.44 -21.31 10.95
CA VAL A 21 5.84 -20.62 9.81
C VAL A 21 6.65 -19.32 9.72
N LEU A 22 7.62 -19.27 8.80
CA LEU A 22 8.25 -18.01 8.45
C LEU A 22 7.14 -17.21 7.76
N SER A 23 6.41 -16.42 8.54
CA SER A 23 5.56 -15.39 7.98
C SER A 23 6.49 -14.43 7.28
N THR A 24 6.54 -14.49 5.95
CA THR A 24 7.12 -13.41 5.17
C THR A 24 6.24 -12.20 5.47
N SER A 25 6.69 -11.31 6.35
CA SER A 25 6.06 -10.01 6.49
C SER A 25 6.16 -9.37 5.10
N TYR A 26 5.02 -9.18 4.45
CA TYR A 26 4.97 -8.33 3.27
C TYR A 26 5.33 -6.94 3.77
N VAL A 27 6.56 -6.51 3.47
CA VAL A 27 7.03 -5.18 3.85
C VAL A 27 6.54 -4.23 2.78
N CYS A 28 5.74 -3.24 3.18
CA CYS A 28 5.44 -2.14 2.29
C CYS A 28 6.74 -1.41 1.93
N THR A 29 6.98 -1.20 0.64
CA THR A 29 8.12 -0.42 0.13
C THR A 29 7.59 0.79 -0.65
N PRO A 30 7.10 1.85 0.04
CA PRO A 30 6.49 3.02 -0.61
C PRO A 30 7.48 3.80 -1.48
N ASP A 31 8.77 3.68 -1.20
CA ASP A 31 9.86 4.25 -2.00
C ASP A 31 9.81 3.80 -3.46
N LEU A 32 9.39 2.55 -3.72
CA LEU A 32 9.23 2.00 -5.06
C LEU A 32 7.94 2.48 -5.77
N ALA A 33 7.04 3.14 -5.03
CA ALA A 33 5.79 3.67 -5.54
C ALA A 33 5.90 5.17 -5.90
N GLN A 34 7.10 5.76 -5.90
CA GLN A 34 7.29 7.14 -6.34
C GLN A 34 7.16 7.28 -7.86
N GLY A 35 6.66 8.42 -8.33
CA GLY A 35 6.51 8.70 -9.76
C GLY A 35 5.30 9.56 -10.11
N VAL A 36 5.01 9.64 -11.41
CA VAL A 36 3.81 10.30 -11.94
C VAL A 36 2.70 9.27 -12.09
N TYR A 37 1.50 9.64 -11.68
CA TYR A 37 0.32 8.80 -11.71
C TYR A 37 -0.84 9.51 -12.37
N ALA A 38 -1.56 8.80 -13.24
CA ALA A 38 -2.82 9.22 -13.82
C ALA A 38 -3.94 9.05 -12.80
N ASP A 39 -4.64 10.14 -12.49
CA ASP A 39 -5.85 10.18 -11.69
C ASP A 39 -7.02 9.73 -12.56
N MET A 40 -7.48 8.49 -12.37
CA MET A 40 -8.47 7.90 -13.27
C MET A 40 -9.89 8.47 -13.09
N HIS A 41 -10.15 9.19 -11.99
CA HIS A 41 -11.43 9.87 -11.76
C HIS A 41 -11.46 11.26 -12.41
N ASP A 42 -10.38 12.02 -12.26
CA ASP A 42 -10.33 13.43 -12.68
C ASP A 42 -9.66 13.65 -14.06
N GLY A 43 -8.96 12.64 -14.58
CA GLY A 43 -8.31 12.69 -15.90
C GLY A 43 -7.08 13.60 -15.98
N ASP A 44 -6.46 13.91 -14.84
CA ASP A 44 -5.19 14.64 -14.74
C ASP A 44 -4.09 13.74 -14.11
N GLU A 45 -2.93 14.32 -13.84
CA GLU A 45 -1.78 13.59 -13.31
C GLU A 45 -1.25 14.22 -12.03
N LYS A 46 -0.76 13.36 -11.14
CA LYS A 46 -0.18 13.73 -9.85
C LYS A 46 1.22 13.15 -9.72
N THR A 47 2.10 13.87 -9.03
CA THR A 47 3.43 13.37 -8.66
C THR A 47 3.41 12.90 -7.22
N ILE A 48 3.92 11.68 -7.00
CA ILE A 48 4.14 11.08 -5.69
C ILE A 48 5.64 11.03 -5.41
N SER A 49 6.05 11.54 -4.25
CA SER A 49 7.39 11.33 -3.68
C SER A 49 7.29 10.78 -2.25
N TYR A 50 8.34 10.12 -1.80
CA TYR A 50 8.40 9.49 -0.48
C TYR A 50 9.74 9.74 0.19
N THR A 51 9.71 10.09 1.47
CA THR A 51 10.89 10.28 2.32
C THR A 51 10.96 9.16 3.36
N GLU A 52 11.92 8.25 3.21
CA GLU A 52 12.06 7.07 4.07
C GLU A 52 12.33 7.42 5.54
N GLU A 53 13.11 8.47 5.81
CA GLU A 53 13.51 8.83 7.17
C GLU A 53 12.33 9.26 8.05
N THR A 54 11.27 9.78 7.43
CA THR A 54 10.08 10.31 8.11
C THR A 54 8.80 9.54 7.76
N ASN A 55 8.90 8.51 6.92
CA ASN A 55 7.76 7.83 6.29
C ASN A 55 6.73 8.80 5.67
N LEU A 56 7.23 9.91 5.12
CA LEU A 56 6.36 10.99 4.62
C LEU A 56 6.18 10.86 3.12
N LEU A 57 4.93 10.70 2.70
CA LEU A 57 4.50 10.77 1.32
C LEU A 57 4.05 12.19 0.99
N THR A 58 4.51 12.71 -0.14
CA THR A 58 4.12 14.03 -0.65
C THR A 58 3.46 13.88 -2.00
N ILE A 59 2.31 14.56 -2.18
CA ILE A 59 1.54 14.60 -3.41
C ILE A 59 1.51 16.03 -3.94
N THR A 60 1.84 16.18 -5.22
CA THR A 60 1.73 17.46 -5.94
C THR A 60 1.04 17.28 -7.28
N SER A 61 0.54 18.37 -7.84
CA SER A 61 -0.01 18.42 -9.20
C SER A 61 1.12 18.46 -10.24
N THR A 62 0.98 17.77 -11.38
CA THR A 62 1.87 17.99 -12.54
C THR A 62 1.51 19.27 -13.31
N ASN A 63 0.28 19.77 -13.14
CA ASN A 63 -0.14 21.05 -13.68
C ASN A 63 0.51 22.20 -12.90
N THR A 64 1.41 22.93 -13.56
CA THR A 64 2.21 24.02 -12.99
C THR A 64 1.41 25.27 -12.58
N THR A 65 0.12 25.34 -12.93
CA THR A 65 -0.77 26.41 -12.47
C THR A 65 -1.36 26.14 -11.08
N GLN A 66 -1.26 24.91 -10.58
CA GLN A 66 -1.69 24.51 -9.24
C GLN A 66 -0.47 24.36 -8.33
N THR A 67 -0.54 24.93 -7.13
CA THR A 67 0.62 25.01 -6.20
C THR A 67 0.38 24.30 -4.87
N TRP A 68 -0.70 23.53 -4.76
CA TRP A 68 -1.02 22.80 -3.55
C TRP A 68 -0.06 21.62 -3.35
N VAL A 69 0.17 21.29 -2.08
CA VAL A 69 0.99 20.16 -1.65
C VAL A 69 0.21 19.42 -0.57
N VAL A 70 0.11 18.10 -0.70
CA VAL A 70 -0.43 17.23 0.36
C VAL A 70 0.72 16.42 0.94
N GLU A 71 0.77 16.32 2.26
CA GLU A 71 1.73 15.50 2.99
C GLU A 71 0.96 14.52 3.88
N ALA A 72 1.39 13.26 3.89
CA ALA A 72 0.76 12.23 4.69
C ALA A 72 1.80 11.20 5.15
N GLU A 73 1.68 10.75 6.41
CA GLU A 73 2.49 9.65 6.91
C GLU A 73 1.96 8.32 6.38
N VAL A 74 2.86 7.46 5.90
CA VAL A 74 2.53 6.12 5.43
C VAL A 74 2.68 5.13 6.59
N ASP A 75 1.61 4.39 6.86
CA ASP A 75 1.65 3.19 7.68
C ASP A 75 2.23 2.04 6.84
N THR A 76 3.48 1.69 7.12
CA THR A 76 4.21 0.64 6.39
C THR A 76 3.75 -0.78 6.72
N ASP A 77 2.95 -0.97 7.78
CA ASP A 77 2.36 -2.28 8.09
C ASP A 77 1.12 -2.53 7.24
N SER A 78 0.33 -1.49 6.96
CA SER A 78 -0.90 -1.59 6.17
C SER A 78 -0.76 -1.15 4.71
N CYS A 79 0.41 -0.61 4.31
CA CYS A 79 0.59 0.04 3.01
C CYS A 79 -0.42 1.15 2.74
N SER A 80 -0.80 1.91 3.76
CA SER A 80 -1.84 2.93 3.62
C SER A 80 -1.48 4.26 4.24
N ALA A 81 -2.12 5.32 3.76
CA ALA A 81 -1.99 6.66 4.31
C ALA A 81 -3.36 7.35 4.28
N MET A 82 -3.64 8.19 5.28
CA MET A 82 -4.80 9.07 5.26
C MET A 82 -4.42 10.37 4.57
N ILE A 83 -5.04 10.62 3.42
CA ILE A 83 -4.73 11.74 2.55
C ILE A 83 -5.79 12.83 2.75
N ASP A 84 -5.37 13.96 3.29
CA ASP A 84 -6.20 15.16 3.36
C ASP A 84 -5.94 16.03 2.14
N PHE A 85 -6.95 16.12 1.28
CA PHE A 85 -6.90 16.96 0.09
C PHE A 85 -7.42 18.37 0.35
N ASP A 86 -7.99 18.69 1.52
CA ASP A 86 -8.44 20.05 1.88
C ASP A 86 -7.24 20.92 2.28
N VAL A 87 -6.36 21.18 1.31
CA VAL A 87 -5.15 21.98 1.46
C VAL A 87 -5.26 23.28 0.65
N GLU A 88 -4.50 24.29 1.08
CA GLU A 88 -4.53 25.61 0.45
C GLU A 88 -4.23 25.53 -1.06
N GLY A 89 -5.10 26.13 -1.87
CA GLY A 89 -4.94 26.25 -3.32
C GLY A 89 -5.38 25.02 -4.14
N LYS A 90 -5.81 23.92 -3.51
CA LYS A 90 -6.40 22.80 -4.25
C LYS A 90 -7.85 23.10 -4.63
N PRO A 91 -8.24 23.04 -5.91
CA PRO A 91 -9.62 23.23 -6.30
C PRO A 91 -10.47 22.00 -5.93
N ASN A 92 -11.66 22.24 -5.40
CA ASN A 92 -12.70 21.23 -5.15
C ASN A 92 -12.22 19.97 -4.40
N PRO A 93 -11.62 20.10 -3.21
CA PRO A 93 -11.22 18.92 -2.44
C PRO A 93 -12.44 18.08 -2.02
N PRO A 94 -12.29 16.76 -1.84
CA PRO A 94 -13.31 15.95 -1.18
C PRO A 94 -13.59 16.50 0.24
N PRO A 95 -14.82 16.36 0.75
CA PRO A 95 -15.20 16.89 2.07
C PRO A 95 -14.64 16.08 3.26
N VAL A 96 -13.91 15.00 2.98
CA VAL A 96 -13.32 14.08 3.96
C VAL A 96 -11.96 13.61 3.46
N SER A 97 -11.06 13.29 4.39
CA SER A 97 -9.79 12.63 4.06
C SER A 97 -10.03 11.23 3.52
N LEU A 98 -9.25 10.84 2.51
CA LEU A 98 -9.38 9.54 1.87
C LEU A 98 -8.27 8.59 2.34
N GLN A 99 -8.59 7.33 2.52
CA GLN A 99 -7.56 6.30 2.70
C GLN A 99 -6.99 5.96 1.33
N MET A 100 -5.69 6.15 1.16
CA MET A 100 -4.93 5.68 0.01
C MET A 100 -4.24 4.37 0.37
N ILE A 101 -4.38 3.36 -0.48
CA ILE A 101 -3.76 2.04 -0.31
C ILE A 101 -2.79 1.81 -1.48
N ILE A 102 -1.51 1.64 -1.17
CA ILE A 102 -0.46 1.34 -2.15
C ILE A 102 -0.53 -0.16 -2.46
N THR A 103 -0.90 -0.49 -3.69
CA THR A 103 -1.14 -1.87 -4.13
C THR A 103 -0.10 -2.27 -5.17
N SER A 104 0.68 -3.32 -4.91
CA SER A 104 1.53 -3.91 -5.95
C SER A 104 0.68 -4.60 -7.01
N THR A 105 1.04 -4.40 -8.27
CA THR A 105 0.30 -4.90 -9.43
C THR A 105 1.24 -5.56 -10.43
N GLU A 106 0.75 -6.58 -11.09
CA GLU A 106 1.40 -7.23 -12.22
C GLU A 106 0.54 -7.04 -13.46
N GLN A 107 1.12 -6.46 -14.50
CA GLN A 107 0.46 -6.31 -15.79
C GLN A 107 0.63 -7.60 -16.59
N ALA A 108 -0.36 -7.91 -17.44
CA ALA A 108 -0.32 -9.08 -18.32
C ALA A 108 0.89 -9.09 -19.28
N THR A 109 1.49 -7.91 -19.51
CA THR A 109 2.73 -7.73 -20.29
C THR A 109 4.00 -8.11 -19.52
N GLY A 110 3.88 -8.56 -18.28
CA GLY A 110 4.99 -8.93 -17.40
C GLY A 110 5.67 -7.75 -16.70
N SER A 111 5.10 -6.55 -16.80
CA SER A 111 5.58 -5.37 -16.06
C SER A 111 4.90 -5.29 -14.71
N SER A 112 5.66 -5.12 -13.63
CA SER A 112 5.13 -4.84 -12.30
C SER A 112 5.12 -3.34 -12.03
N GLY A 113 4.20 -2.89 -11.18
CA GLY A 113 4.12 -1.49 -10.73
C GLY A 113 3.25 -1.36 -9.49
N TYR A 114 3.03 -0.13 -9.04
CA TYR A 114 2.17 0.16 -7.90
C TYR A 114 0.95 0.94 -8.38
N TRP A 115 -0.23 0.64 -7.85
CA TRP A 115 -1.43 1.46 -8.00
C TRP A 115 -1.77 2.09 -6.66
N MET A 116 -2.43 3.24 -6.68
CA MET A 116 -2.91 3.90 -5.47
C MET A 116 -4.42 3.83 -5.47
N VAL A 117 -5.01 3.02 -4.59
CA VAL A 117 -6.47 2.87 -4.49
C VAL A 117 -6.98 3.78 -3.39
N PHE A 118 -7.96 4.63 -3.70
CA PHE A 118 -8.55 5.55 -2.75
C PHE A 118 -9.93 5.09 -2.31
N LYS A 119 -10.18 5.16 -1.00
CA LYS A 119 -11.46 4.87 -0.36
C LYS A 119 -11.82 5.95 0.64
N ASP A 120 -13.09 6.03 1.00
CA ASP A 120 -13.56 6.85 2.12
C ASP A 120 -13.98 5.94 3.28
N PRO A 121 -13.12 5.72 4.29
CA PRO A 121 -13.44 4.84 5.42
C PRO A 121 -14.58 5.37 6.29
N SER A 122 -14.96 6.64 6.17
CA SER A 122 -16.06 7.22 6.95
C SER A 122 -17.44 6.84 6.39
N GLY A 123 -17.51 6.47 5.12
CA GLY A 123 -18.77 6.17 4.43
C GLY A 123 -19.54 7.41 3.94
N THR A 124 -18.91 8.58 3.88
CA THR A 124 -19.56 9.86 3.51
C THR A 124 -19.81 9.95 2.01
N LEU A 125 -18.86 9.52 1.18
CA LEU A 125 -18.91 9.61 -0.28
C LEU A 125 -19.46 8.34 -0.94
N ALA A 126 -19.15 7.17 -0.38
CA ALA A 126 -19.63 5.86 -0.80
C ALA A 126 -19.49 4.88 0.38
N ASP A 127 -19.91 3.62 0.22
CA ASP A 127 -19.63 2.58 1.21
C ASP A 127 -18.12 2.49 1.52
N ALA A 128 -17.77 2.24 2.78
CA ALA A 128 -16.37 2.34 3.25
C ALA A 128 -15.38 1.46 2.49
N ASP A 129 -15.85 0.32 1.96
CA ASP A 129 -15.03 -0.61 1.19
C ASP A 129 -15.01 -0.32 -0.32
N PHE A 130 -15.86 0.58 -0.80
CA PHE A 130 -15.98 0.92 -2.21
C PHE A 130 -14.77 1.76 -2.68
N PRO A 131 -14.10 1.38 -3.79
CA PRO A 131 -13.02 2.17 -4.34
C PRO A 131 -13.59 3.41 -5.03
N LEU A 132 -13.19 4.60 -4.55
CA LEU A 132 -13.60 5.89 -5.12
C LEU A 132 -12.77 6.26 -6.34
N ASN A 133 -11.47 5.96 -6.28
CA ASN A 133 -10.52 6.28 -7.33
C ASN A 133 -9.38 5.28 -7.34
N VAL A 134 -8.69 5.19 -8.47
CA VAL A 134 -7.44 4.46 -8.61
C VAL A 134 -6.49 5.35 -9.38
N TRP A 135 -5.30 5.57 -8.85
CA TRP A 135 -4.23 6.20 -9.62
C TRP A 135 -3.29 5.14 -10.18
N VAL A 136 -3.07 5.22 -11.48
CA VAL A 136 -2.28 4.25 -12.25
C VAL A 136 -0.98 4.92 -12.68
N PRO A 137 0.19 4.26 -12.57
CA PRO A 137 1.46 4.88 -12.88
C PRO A 137 1.50 5.24 -14.36
N ASP A 138 1.87 6.48 -14.67
CA ASP A 138 2.10 6.90 -16.05
C ASP A 138 3.44 6.31 -16.53
N THR A 139 3.33 5.24 -17.31
CA THR A 139 4.49 4.56 -17.90
C THR A 139 5.09 5.31 -19.09
N THR A 140 4.47 6.40 -19.53
CA THR A 140 4.96 7.22 -20.66
C THR A 140 5.90 8.35 -20.22
N ALA A 141 5.97 8.68 -18.93
CA ALA A 141 6.85 9.69 -18.35
C ALA A 141 8.35 9.26 -18.26
N ARG A 142 8.87 8.54 -19.27
CA ARG A 142 10.31 8.23 -19.41
C ARG A 142 11.04 9.20 -20.33
#